data_AF-A0A6N7H428-F1
#
_entry.id   AF-A0A6N7H428-F1
#
_cell.length_a   1.000
_cell.length_b   1.000
_cell.length_c   1.000
_cell.angle_alpha   90.00
_cell.angle_beta   90.00
_cell.angle_gamma   90.00
#
_symmetry.space_group_name_H-M   'P 1'
#
loop_
_entity.id
_entity.type
_entity.pdbx_description
1 polymer ?
#
loop_
_entity_poly.entity_id
_entity_poly.type
_entity_poly.pdbx_seq_one_letter_code
_entity_poly.pdbx_strand_id
1 'polypeptide(L)'
;MTKPSPFLGFEIADEIVRPRRPRAGAEPPGAARWKAAEDRLYPLITVDPALYEAALTLVCEVADVLRGQCGTVTELVGADAAAVLARCPSAPVLSALGFDPGAAFDAACACRWRELTAEKTDAELQAGQDGSR
;
A
#
# COMPACT_ATOMS: atom_id res chain seq x y z
N MET A 1 -20.66 61.09 -0.22
CA MET A 1 -21.83 60.22 0.08
C MET A 1 -21.73 59.07 -0.90
N THR A 2 -21.36 57.84 -0.55
CA THR A 2 -21.88 56.96 0.52
C THR A 2 -20.77 55.96 0.93
N LYS A 3 -20.84 55.51 2.19
CA LYS A 3 -19.79 54.92 3.06
C LYS A 3 -19.10 53.63 2.54
N PRO A 4 -17.81 53.39 2.88
CA PRO A 4 -17.24 52.06 2.94
C PRO A 4 -17.62 51.38 4.27
N SER A 5 -17.90 50.08 4.25
CA SER A 5 -18.04 49.30 5.49
C SER A 5 -17.41 47.91 5.34
N PRO A 6 -16.94 47.36 6.47
CA PRO A 6 -15.84 46.41 6.52
C PRO A 6 -16.32 45.00 6.88
N PHE A 7 -15.72 43.99 6.29
CA PHE A 7 -15.71 42.63 6.84
C PHE A 7 -14.25 42.17 6.80
N LEU A 8 -13.59 42.18 7.96
CA LEU A 8 -13.29 40.96 8.73
C LEU A 8 -12.73 39.88 7.79
N GLY A 9 -11.42 39.67 7.75
CA GLY A 9 -10.66 39.24 8.92
C GLY A 9 -10.85 37.74 9.07
N PHE A 10 -10.11 36.97 8.27
CA PHE A 10 -9.76 35.60 8.61
C PHE A 10 -8.42 35.26 7.94
N GLU A 11 -7.38 35.77 8.58
CA GLU A 11 -6.01 35.30 8.41
C GLU A 11 -6.00 33.88 9.01
N ILE A 12 -6.15 32.85 8.19
CA ILE A 12 -5.79 31.49 8.61
C ILE A 12 -4.27 31.38 8.48
N ALA A 13 -3.60 31.97 9.46
CA ALA A 13 -2.40 31.36 9.99
C ALA A 13 -2.84 30.10 10.74
N ASP A 14 -2.87 28.98 10.04
CA ASP A 14 -2.59 27.70 10.67
C ASP A 14 -1.68 26.98 9.70
N GLU A 15 -0.40 27.21 9.93
CA GLU A 15 0.68 26.32 9.62
C GLU A 15 0.23 24.92 10.05
N ILE A 16 -0.45 24.20 9.15
CA ILE A 16 -0.59 22.77 9.24
C ILE A 16 0.85 22.28 9.14
N VAL A 17 1.48 22.16 10.31
CA VAL A 17 2.61 21.29 10.57
C VAL A 17 2.08 19.91 10.24
N ARG A 18 2.01 19.60 8.94
CA ARG A 18 1.93 18.23 8.49
C ARG A 18 3.13 17.60 9.16
N PRO A 19 2.97 16.54 9.98
CA PRO A 19 4.13 15.82 10.46
C PRO A 19 4.97 15.56 9.23
N ARG A 20 6.20 16.07 9.24
CA ARG A 20 7.19 15.80 8.21
C ARG A 20 7.10 14.29 8.01
N ARG A 21 6.57 13.84 6.87
CA ARG A 21 6.54 12.41 6.54
C ARG A 21 7.93 11.89 6.88
N PRO A 22 8.07 10.84 7.71
CA PRO A 22 9.36 10.28 8.03
C PRO A 22 10.12 10.16 6.71
N ARG A 23 11.33 10.76 6.70
CA ARG A 23 12.24 10.83 5.54
C ARG A 23 12.10 9.52 4.80
N ALA A 24 11.61 9.54 3.57
CA ALA A 24 11.36 8.34 2.79
C ALA A 24 12.61 7.46 2.91
N GLY A 25 12.50 6.37 3.67
CA GLY A 25 13.49 5.30 3.61
C GLY A 25 13.61 4.94 2.14
N ALA A 26 14.84 4.72 1.66
CA ALA A 26 15.07 4.42 0.27
C ALA A 26 14.05 3.38 -0.22
N GLU A 27 13.32 3.71 -1.29
CA GLU A 27 12.25 2.85 -1.82
C GLU A 27 12.86 1.47 -2.10
N PRO A 28 12.21 0.38 -1.67
CA PRO A 28 12.78 -0.94 -1.86
C PRO A 28 12.87 -1.27 -3.36
N PRO A 29 13.87 -2.08 -3.76
CA PRO A 29 13.96 -2.60 -5.11
C PRO A 29 12.71 -3.46 -5.39
N GLY A 30 11.75 -2.90 -6.13
CA GLY A 30 10.44 -3.50 -6.36
C GLY A 30 9.28 -2.53 -6.24
N ALA A 31 9.42 -1.44 -5.48
CA ALA A 31 8.34 -0.49 -5.20
C ALA A 31 7.68 0.09 -6.46
N ALA A 32 8.49 0.46 -7.47
CA ALA A 32 7.98 0.95 -8.74
C ALA A 32 7.14 -0.10 -9.50
N ARG A 33 7.53 -1.38 -9.43
CA ARG A 33 6.80 -2.48 -10.06
C ARG A 33 5.48 -2.75 -9.33
N TRP A 34 5.53 -2.78 -8.00
CA TRP A 34 4.34 -2.95 -7.17
C TRP A 34 3.32 -1.83 -7.39
N LYS A 35 3.78 -0.58 -7.46
CA LYS A 35 2.93 0.55 -7.81
C LYS A 35 2.34 0.42 -9.22
N ALA A 36 3.13 0.03 -10.21
CA ALA A 36 2.63 -0.18 -11.56
C ALA A 36 1.56 -1.28 -11.64
N ALA A 37 1.61 -2.28 -10.76
CA ALA A 37 0.59 -3.30 -10.66
C ALA A 37 -0.72 -2.75 -10.08
N GLU A 38 -0.66 -1.93 -9.04
CA GLU A 38 -1.82 -1.21 -8.49
C GLU A 38 -2.47 -0.29 -9.53
N ASP A 39 -1.66 0.44 -10.29
CA ASP A 39 -2.12 1.36 -11.33
C ASP A 39 -2.84 0.61 -12.48
N ARG A 40 -2.60 -0.70 -12.66
CA ARG A 40 -3.35 -1.57 -13.59
C ARG A 40 -4.60 -2.17 -12.95
N LEU A 41 -4.52 -2.53 -11.67
CA LEU A 41 -5.58 -3.23 -10.96
C LEU A 41 -6.74 -2.28 -10.61
N TYR A 42 -6.46 -1.10 -10.06
CA TYR A 42 -7.51 -0.23 -9.53
C TYR A 42 -8.48 0.33 -10.58
N PRO A 43 -8.08 0.66 -11.82
CA PRO A 43 -9.04 1.06 -12.84
C PRO A 43 -10.09 -0.02 -13.16
N LEU A 44 -9.79 -1.31 -12.93
CA LEU A 44 -10.71 -2.41 -13.23
C LEU A 44 -12.03 -2.30 -12.48
N ILE A 45 -12.07 -1.68 -11.29
CA ILE A 45 -13.34 -1.44 -10.57
C ILE A 45 -14.39 -0.73 -11.43
N THR A 46 -13.95 0.08 -12.41
CA THR A 46 -14.84 0.84 -13.30
C THR A 46 -15.05 0.17 -14.65
N VAL A 47 -14.09 -0.63 -15.12
CA VAL A 47 -14.08 -1.22 -16.47
C VAL A 47 -14.68 -2.62 -16.46
N ASP A 48 -14.28 -3.44 -15.47
CA ASP A 48 -14.72 -4.83 -15.31
C ASP A 48 -14.70 -5.18 -13.80
N PRO A 49 -15.80 -4.90 -13.07
CA PRO A 49 -15.89 -5.16 -11.64
C PRO A 49 -15.70 -6.64 -11.27
N ALA A 50 -16.13 -7.56 -12.12
CA ALA A 50 -15.99 -8.99 -11.86
C ALA A 50 -14.52 -9.43 -11.94
N LEU A 51 -13.78 -8.92 -12.94
CA LEU A 51 -12.33 -9.14 -13.02
C LEU A 51 -11.60 -8.49 -11.83
N TYR A 52 -12.03 -7.30 -11.42
CA TYR A 52 -11.48 -6.62 -10.24
C TYR A 52 -11.68 -7.43 -8.96
N GLU A 53 -12.88 -7.97 -8.73
CA GLU A 53 -13.18 -8.81 -7.56
C GLU A 53 -12.33 -10.09 -7.55
N ALA A 54 -12.17 -10.74 -8.71
CA ALA A 54 -11.30 -11.91 -8.84
C ALA A 54 -9.82 -11.55 -8.56
N ALA A 55 -9.36 -10.42 -9.08
CA ALA A 55 -8.00 -9.93 -8.85
C ALA A 55 -7.77 -9.60 -7.37
N LEU A 56 -8.71 -8.89 -6.73
CA LEU A 56 -8.64 -8.59 -5.29
C LEU A 56 -8.65 -9.84 -4.43
N THR A 57 -9.45 -10.84 -4.78
CA THR A 57 -9.47 -12.12 -4.05
C THR A 57 -8.08 -12.74 -4.04
N LEU A 58 -7.41 -12.79 -5.20
CA LEU A 58 -6.04 -13.28 -5.26
C LEU A 58 -5.04 -12.37 -4.51
N VAL A 59 -5.19 -11.05 -4.60
CA VAL A 59 -4.34 -10.12 -3.83
C VAL A 59 -4.43 -10.40 -2.33
N CYS A 60 -5.63 -10.63 -1.81
CA CYS A 60 -5.85 -10.96 -0.40
C CYS A 60 -5.19 -12.29 -0.02
N GLU A 61 -5.39 -13.35 -0.81
CA GLU A 61 -4.75 -14.66 -0.58
C GLU A 61 -3.22 -14.54 -0.58
N VAL A 62 -2.65 -13.84 -1.57
CA VAL A 62 -1.21 -13.62 -1.65
C VAL A 62 -0.72 -12.80 -0.45
N ALA A 63 -1.44 -11.75 -0.06
CA ALA A 63 -1.08 -10.93 1.10
C ALA A 63 -1.04 -11.77 2.38
N ASP A 64 -1.99 -12.69 2.58
CA ASP A 64 -2.00 -13.59 3.73
C ASP A 64 -0.79 -14.55 3.73
N VAL A 65 -0.43 -15.10 2.56
CA VAL A 65 0.78 -15.92 2.42
C VAL A 65 2.03 -15.10 2.73
N LEU A 66 2.14 -13.88 2.21
CA LEU A 66 3.26 -12.97 2.44
C LEU A 66 3.36 -12.56 3.92
N ARG A 67 2.26 -12.28 4.62
CA ARG A 67 2.26 -11.99 6.06
C ARG A 67 2.83 -13.16 6.87
N GLY A 68 2.53 -14.40 6.46
CA GLY A 68 3.03 -15.59 7.15
C GLY A 68 4.50 -15.90 6.96
N GLN A 69 5.18 -15.31 5.96
CA GLN A 69 6.55 -15.69 5.59
C GLN A 69 7.53 -14.50 5.43
N CYS A 70 7.02 -13.27 5.28
CA CYS A 70 7.80 -12.06 5.11
C CYS A 70 7.57 -11.12 6.31
N GLY A 71 8.49 -11.18 7.28
CA GLY A 71 8.57 -10.28 8.42
C GLY A 71 9.41 -9.02 8.15
N THR A 72 10.12 -8.98 7.03
CA THR A 72 10.98 -7.85 6.64
C THR A 72 10.83 -7.47 5.17
N VAL A 73 11.22 -6.24 4.84
CA VAL A 73 11.21 -5.75 3.44
C VAL A 73 12.18 -6.55 2.56
N THR A 74 13.31 -7.00 3.11
CA THR A 74 14.28 -7.84 2.38
C THR A 74 13.69 -9.18 2.00
N GLU A 75 12.98 -9.84 2.93
CA GLU A 75 12.27 -11.10 2.64
C GLU A 75 11.16 -10.90 1.60
N LEU A 76 10.47 -9.76 1.66
CA LEU A 76 9.44 -9.42 0.69
C LEU A 76 10.00 -9.23 -0.73
N VAL A 77 11.14 -8.55 -0.87
CA VAL A 77 11.84 -8.38 -2.17
C VAL A 77 12.33 -9.72 -2.72
N GLY A 78 12.76 -10.62 -1.84
CA GLY A 78 13.24 -11.96 -2.20
C GLY A 78 12.16 -13.01 -2.40
N ALA A 79 10.87 -12.67 -2.22
CA ALA A 79 9.78 -13.62 -2.31
C ALA A 79 9.62 -14.18 -3.74
N ASP A 80 9.59 -15.51 -3.85
CA ASP A 80 9.34 -16.19 -5.13
C ASP A 80 7.85 -16.15 -5.46
N ALA A 81 7.50 -15.37 -6.48
CA ALA A 81 6.12 -15.24 -6.95
C ALA A 81 5.49 -16.59 -7.33
N ALA A 82 6.24 -17.49 -7.97
CA ALA A 82 5.69 -18.78 -8.39
C ALA A 82 5.35 -19.67 -7.20
N ALA A 83 6.25 -19.73 -6.21
CA ALA A 83 6.02 -20.49 -4.96
C ALA A 83 4.83 -19.93 -4.16
N VAL A 84 4.66 -18.61 -4.13
CA VAL A 84 3.54 -17.97 -3.42
C VAL A 84 2.22 -18.19 -4.15
N LEU A 85 2.18 -17.96 -5.47
CA LEU A 85 0.98 -18.14 -6.28
C LEU A 85 0.51 -19.60 -6.31
N ALA A 86 1.43 -20.58 -6.24
CA ALA A 86 1.08 -22.00 -6.13
C ALA A 86 0.29 -22.36 -4.86
N ARG A 87 0.32 -21.51 -3.83
CA ARG A 87 -0.45 -21.67 -2.57
C ARG A 87 -1.81 -20.99 -2.62
N CYS A 88 -2.12 -20.24 -3.68
CA CYS A 88 -3.32 -19.41 -3.80
C CYS A 88 -4.34 -20.09 -4.73
N PRO A 89 -5.49 -20.57 -4.21
CA PRO A 89 -6.49 -21.27 -5.03
C PRO A 89 -7.11 -20.37 -6.11
N SER A 90 -7.10 -19.05 -5.95
CA SER A 90 -7.68 -18.12 -6.92
C SER A 90 -6.75 -17.82 -8.11
N ALA A 91 -5.48 -18.22 -8.06
CA ALA A 91 -4.51 -17.98 -9.14
C ALA A 91 -4.95 -18.54 -10.52
N PRO A 92 -5.36 -19.82 -10.66
CA PRO A 92 -5.82 -20.34 -11.94
C PRO A 92 -7.12 -19.67 -12.43
N VAL A 93 -8.01 -19.27 -11.51
CA VAL A 93 -9.26 -18.58 -11.86
C VAL A 93 -8.97 -17.23 -12.50
N LEU A 94 -8.10 -16.44 -11.88
CA LEU A 94 -7.74 -15.12 -12.41
C LEU A 94 -7.04 -15.23 -13.78
N SER A 95 -6.15 -16.21 -13.93
CA SER A 95 -5.51 -16.50 -15.22
C SER A 95 -6.52 -16.89 -16.30
N ALA A 96 -7.54 -17.69 -15.96
CA ALA A 96 -8.60 -18.06 -16.90
C ALA A 96 -9.46 -16.87 -17.35
N LEU A 97 -9.56 -15.83 -16.52
CA LEU A 97 -10.20 -14.55 -16.85
C LEU A 97 -9.29 -13.61 -17.66
N GLY A 98 -8.06 -14.03 -18.00
CA GLY A 98 -7.13 -13.28 -18.85
C GLY A 98 -6.31 -12.22 -18.13
N PHE A 99 -6.34 -12.17 -16.79
CA PHE A 99 -5.50 -11.26 -16.01
C PHE A 99 -4.27 -11.98 -15.47
N ASP A 100 -3.13 -11.28 -15.45
CA ASP A 100 -1.84 -11.81 -15.01
C ASP A 100 -1.79 -11.97 -13.47
N PRO A 101 -1.66 -13.20 -12.93
CA PRO A 101 -1.49 -13.42 -11.50
C PRO A 101 -0.23 -12.75 -10.92
N GLY A 102 0.79 -12.52 -11.74
CA GLY A 102 2.00 -11.78 -11.34
C GLY A 102 1.70 -10.33 -10.93
N ALA A 103 0.76 -9.67 -11.60
CA ALA A 103 0.31 -8.34 -11.22
C ALA A 103 -0.45 -8.34 -9.88
N ALA A 104 -1.25 -9.37 -9.59
CA ALA A 104 -1.88 -9.51 -8.28
C ALA A 104 -0.83 -9.74 -7.17
N PHE A 105 0.20 -10.55 -7.46
CA PHE A 105 1.33 -10.72 -6.54
C PHE A 105 2.05 -9.40 -6.24
N ASP A 106 2.36 -8.62 -7.28
CA ASP A 106 3.03 -7.34 -7.11
C ASP A 106 2.17 -6.32 -6.34
N ALA A 107 0.85 -6.30 -6.54
CA ALA A 107 -0.06 -5.48 -5.74
C ALA A 107 -0.10 -5.93 -4.26
N ALA A 108 -0.08 -7.24 -3.99
CA ALA A 108 0.02 -7.75 -2.63
C ALA A 108 1.34 -7.39 -1.96
N CYS A 109 2.45 -7.34 -2.70
CA CYS A 109 3.72 -6.83 -2.20
C CYS A 109 3.66 -5.35 -1.81
N ALA A 110 2.99 -4.50 -2.59
CA ALA A 110 2.74 -3.11 -2.18
C ALA A 110 1.98 -3.03 -0.85
N CYS A 111 0.94 -3.85 -0.67
CA CYS A 111 0.20 -3.94 0.59
C CYS A 111 1.11 -4.34 1.75
N ARG A 112 1.86 -5.45 1.63
CA ARG A 112 2.74 -5.94 2.71
C ARG A 112 3.86 -4.96 3.03
N TRP A 113 4.40 -4.27 2.03
CA TRP A 113 5.42 -3.23 2.28
C TRP A 113 4.88 -2.08 3.13
N ARG A 114 3.65 -1.61 2.86
CA ARG A 114 3.00 -0.57 3.66
C ARG A 114 2.77 -1.02 5.11
N GLU A 115 2.35 -2.27 5.31
CA GLU A 115 2.19 -2.87 6.65
C GLU A 115 3.52 -2.88 7.42
N LEU A 116 4.58 -3.45 6.83
CA LEU A 116 5.90 -3.52 7.46
C LEU A 116 6.47 -2.14 7.80
N THR A 117 6.19 -1.13 6.97
CA THR A 117 6.61 0.26 7.22
C THR A 117 5.83 0.89 8.37
N ALA A 118 4.53 0.62 8.47
CA ALA A 118 3.69 1.06 9.57
C ALA A 118 4.10 0.41 10.89
N GLU A 119 4.26 -0.92 10.91
CA GLU A 119 4.72 -1.70 12.08
C GLU A 119 6.05 -1.16 12.64
N LYS A 120 7.01 -0.85 11.75
CA LYS A 120 8.29 -0.24 12.15
C LYS A 120 8.11 1.15 12.77
N THR A 121 7.25 1.98 12.18
CA THR A 121 6.99 3.33 12.68
C THR A 121 6.35 3.29 14.07
N ASP A 122 5.39 2.39 14.28
CA ASP A 122 4.73 2.22 15.58
C ASP A 122 5.71 1.72 16.66
N ALA A 123 6.61 0.79 16.31
CA ALA A 123 7.64 0.32 17.22
C ALA A 123 8.63 1.44 17.63
N GLU A 124 9.03 2.30 16.69
CA GLU A 124 9.89 3.46 16.98
C GLU A 124 9.21 4.48 17.90
N LEU A 125 7.91 4.72 17.72
CA LEU A 125 7.13 5.60 18.58
C LEU A 125 7.02 5.07 20.01
N GLN A 126 6.74 3.77 20.17
CA GLN A 126 6.64 3.13 21.49
C GLN A 126 7.97 3.15 22.24
N ALA A 127 9.09 2.84 21.57
CA ALA A 127 10.41 2.86 22.17
C ALA A 127 10.83 4.26 22.68
N GLY A 128 10.40 5.33 21.98
CA GLY A 128 10.62 6.71 22.43
C GLY A 128 9.82 7.12 23.66
N GLN A 129 8.68 6.46 23.92
CA GLN A 129 7.82 6.72 25.08
C GLN A 129 8.30 6.00 26.35
N ASP A 130 8.85 4.79 26.20
CA ASP A 130 9.31 3.97 27.33
C ASP A 130 10.69 4.39 27.88
N GLY A 131 11.50 5.09 27.08
CA GLY A 131 12.82 5.63 27.50
C GLY A 131 12.78 6.92 28.34
N SER A 132 11.59 7.41 28.72
CA SER A 132 11.40 8.67 29.44
C SER A 132 10.91 8.50 30.89
N ARG A 133 10.97 7.28 31.45
CA ARG A 133 10.56 6.98 32.83
C ARG A 133 11.72 6.74 33.79
#